data_AF-A0AAV6DEP7-F1
#
_entry.id   AF-A0AAV6DEP7-F1
#
_cell.length_a   1.000
_cell.length_b   1.000
_cell.length_c   1.000
_cell.angle_alpha   90.00
_cell.angle_beta   90.00
_cell.angle_gamma   90.00
#
_symmetry.space_group_name_H-M   'P 1'
#
loop_
_entity.id
_entity.type
_entity.pdbx_description
1 polymer ?
#
loop_
_entity_poly.entity_id
_entity_poly.type
_entity_poly.pdbx_seq_one_letter_code
_entity_poly.pdbx_strand_id
1 'polypeptide(L)'
;MNEFLRERDGQTYQSIPVVVFYTDDFEYLYHFTERPAIYHPGRLSDAMRAPRAGETTEQTWARFMEEWAALQRSPFSKVWAAAGIDEMLSALHERLVVGP
;
A
#
# COMPACT_ATOMS: atom_id res chain seq x y z
N MET A 1 -8.95 -18.01 7.91
CA MET A 1 -8.28 -16.71 7.65
C MET A 1 -6.82 -16.86 7.19
N ASN A 2 -6.35 -18.06 6.78
CA ASN A 2 -5.02 -18.26 6.18
C ASN A 2 -5.05 -18.25 4.64
N GLU A 3 -6.22 -18.03 4.04
CA GLU A 3 -6.42 -18.06 2.58
C GLU A 3 -5.86 -16.81 1.89
N PHE A 4 -5.76 -15.69 2.60
CA PHE A 4 -5.36 -14.39 2.05
C PHE A 4 -4.09 -13.85 2.69
N LEU A 5 -3.13 -14.75 2.98
CA LEU A 5 -1.86 -14.33 3.54
C LEU A 5 -1.13 -13.44 2.54
N ARG A 6 -0.57 -12.34 3.06
CA ARG A 6 0.22 -11.42 2.24
C ARG A 6 1.63 -11.94 2.14
N GLU A 7 2.12 -12.12 0.92
CA GLU A 7 3.54 -12.32 0.67
C GLU A 7 4.22 -11.00 0.38
N ARG A 8 5.31 -10.72 1.11
CA ARG A 8 6.15 -9.55 0.87
C ARG A 8 7.58 -9.85 1.33
N ASP A 9 8.56 -9.52 0.49
CA ASP A 9 9.98 -9.67 0.80
C ASP A 9 10.36 -11.11 1.24
N GLY A 10 9.72 -12.11 0.64
CA GLY A 10 9.92 -13.54 0.95
C GLY A 10 9.31 -14.01 2.29
N GLN A 11 8.51 -13.16 2.94
CA GLN A 11 7.83 -13.46 4.19
C GLN A 11 6.32 -13.43 4.01
N THR A 12 5.64 -14.31 4.76
CA THR A 12 4.19 -14.44 4.75
C THR A 12 3.61 -13.82 6.02
N TYR A 13 2.68 -12.88 5.86
CA TYR A 13 2.05 -12.18 6.96
C TYR A 13 0.57 -12.50 7.01
N GLN A 14 0.04 -12.66 8.22
CA GLN A 14 -1.40 -12.57 8.42
C GLN A 14 -1.82 -11.14 8.11
N SER A 15 -2.51 -11.00 6.98
CA SER A 15 -3.12 -9.75 6.56
C SER A 15 -4.61 -9.95 6.45
N ILE A 16 -5.36 -8.89 6.74
CA ILE A 16 -6.81 -8.92 6.63
C ILE A 16 -7.15 -8.39 5.24
N PRO A 17 -7.72 -9.21 4.34
CA PRO A 17 -8.21 -8.69 3.06
C PRO A 17 -9.26 -7.61 3.36
N VAL A 18 -9.17 -6.50 2.66
CA VAL A 18 -10.15 -5.41 2.79
C VAL A 18 -11.35 -5.70 1.92
N VAL A 19 -11.13 -6.32 0.77
CA VAL A 19 -12.16 -6.69 -0.20
C VAL A 19 -11.85 -8.06 -0.79
N VAL A 20 -12.88 -8.88 -0.95
CA VAL A 20 -12.83 -10.13 -1.72
C VAL A 20 -14.02 -10.13 -2.67
N PHE A 21 -13.78 -10.47 -3.94
CA PHE A 21 -14.80 -10.65 -4.96
C PHE A 21 -15.04 -12.12 -5.18
N TYR A 22 -16.32 -12.48 -5.21
CA TYR A 22 -16.80 -13.80 -5.56
C TYR A 22 -17.85 -13.66 -6.66
N THR A 23 -18.04 -14.72 -7.44
CA THR A 23 -19.24 -14.92 -8.26
C THR A 23 -20.47 -15.15 -7.38
N ASP A 24 -21.66 -15.23 -8.00
CA ASP A 24 -22.92 -15.50 -7.29
C ASP A 24 -23.01 -16.94 -6.76
N ASP A 25 -22.27 -17.88 -7.36
CA ASP A 25 -22.07 -19.25 -6.88
C ASP A 25 -20.86 -19.39 -5.91
N PHE A 26 -20.34 -18.27 -5.41
CA PHE A 26 -19.24 -18.20 -4.43
C PHE A 26 -17.89 -18.72 -4.91
N GLU A 27 -17.64 -18.74 -6.23
CA GLU A 27 -16.30 -18.94 -6.77
C GLU A 27 -15.45 -17.69 -6.56
N TYR A 28 -14.22 -17.87 -6.07
CA TYR A 28 -13.29 -16.78 -5.81
C TYR A 28 -12.81 -16.15 -7.12
N LEU A 29 -12.85 -14.82 -7.20
CA LEU A 29 -12.37 -14.04 -8.35
C LEU A 29 -11.06 -13.30 -8.03
N TYR A 30 -11.05 -12.55 -6.94
CA TYR A 30 -9.92 -11.68 -6.57
C TYR A 30 -10.06 -11.20 -5.13
N HIS A 31 -8.95 -10.80 -4.50
CA HIS A 31 -8.98 -10.06 -3.26
C HIS A 31 -7.96 -8.93 -3.27
N PHE A 32 -8.26 -7.87 -2.52
CA PHE A 32 -7.35 -6.78 -2.24
C PHE A 32 -6.92 -6.82 -0.77
N THR A 33 -5.62 -6.73 -0.54
CA THR A 33 -5.02 -6.84 0.80
C THR A 33 -4.44 -5.52 1.28
N GLU A 34 -5.18 -4.85 2.16
CA GLU A 34 -4.81 -3.67 2.98
C GLU A 34 -4.39 -2.38 2.25
N ARG A 35 -3.52 -2.46 1.23
CA ARG A 35 -2.79 -1.32 0.65
C ARG A 35 -2.57 -1.56 -0.85
N PRO A 36 -2.72 -0.52 -1.70
CA PRO A 36 -2.51 -0.67 -3.14
C PRO A 36 -1.06 -1.03 -3.47
N ALA A 37 -0.86 -1.58 -4.66
CA ALA A 37 0.45 -1.97 -5.16
C ALA A 37 1.47 -0.81 -5.09
N ILE A 38 1.04 0.43 -5.33
CA ILE A 38 1.90 1.63 -5.30
C ILE A 38 2.24 2.12 -3.88
N TYR A 39 1.65 1.54 -2.84
CA TYR A 39 1.86 1.95 -1.46
C TYR A 39 3.22 1.45 -0.93
N HIS A 40 4.24 2.31 -1.06
CA HIS A 40 5.62 2.01 -0.63
C HIS A 40 6.15 3.06 0.38
N PRO A 41 5.54 3.20 1.57
CA PRO A 41 5.95 4.23 2.54
C PRO A 41 7.37 4.00 3.07
N GLY A 42 7.85 2.75 3.09
CA GLY A 42 9.23 2.44 3.51
C GLY A 42 10.26 3.05 2.57
N ARG A 43 10.11 2.82 1.26
CA ARG A 43 10.97 3.44 0.24
C ARG A 43 10.97 4.97 0.33
N LEU A 44 9.79 5.55 0.59
CA LEU A 44 9.67 6.99 0.78
C LEU A 44 10.36 7.46 2.07
N SER A 45 10.12 6.78 3.20
CA SER A 45 10.76 7.12 4.47
C SER A 45 12.28 6.97 4.42
N ASP A 46 12.78 5.95 3.74
CA ASP A 46 14.22 5.70 3.60
C ASP A 46 14.88 6.80 2.75
N ALA A 47 14.25 7.20 1.64
CA ALA A 47 14.70 8.33 0.85
C ALA A 47 14.70 9.65 1.65
N MET A 48 13.67 9.87 2.47
CA MET A 48 13.59 11.07 3.31
C MET A 48 14.63 11.08 4.45
N ARG A 49 15.02 9.90 4.94
CA ARG A 49 16.07 9.73 5.97
C ARG A 49 17.49 9.80 5.42
N ALA A 50 17.67 9.82 4.10
CA ALA A 50 18.99 9.94 3.51
C ALA A 50 19.63 11.30 3.88
N PRO A 51 20.90 11.32 4.33
CA PRO A 51 21.59 12.55 4.68
C PRO A 51 21.83 13.42 3.44
N ARG A 52 21.63 14.73 3.55
CA ARG A 52 22.03 15.69 2.52
C ARG A 52 23.45 16.19 2.78
N ALA A 53 24.08 16.75 1.73
CA ALA A 53 25.44 17.27 1.84
C ALA A 53 25.55 18.34 2.95
N GLY A 54 26.44 18.10 3.92
CA GLY A 54 26.67 19.02 5.04
C GLY A 54 25.70 18.87 6.22
N GLU A 55 24.71 17.97 6.16
CA GLU A 55 23.85 17.66 7.32
C GLU A 55 24.58 16.76 8.33
N THR A 56 24.47 17.07 9.62
CA THR A 56 24.76 16.09 10.68
C THR A 56 23.65 15.05 10.79
N THR A 57 23.89 13.98 11.55
CA THR A 57 22.87 12.96 11.85
C THR A 57 21.64 13.55 12.52
N GLU A 58 21.83 14.46 13.49
CA GLU A 58 20.74 15.12 14.22
C GLU A 58 19.93 16.03 13.30
N GLN A 59 20.60 16.77 12.41
CA GLN A 59 19.94 17.63 11.43
C GLN A 59 19.14 16.81 10.42
N THR A 60 19.71 15.71 9.93
CA THR A 60 19.03 14.76 9.03
C THR A 60 17.77 14.21 9.69
N TRP A 61 17.86 13.79 10.96
CA TRP A 61 16.72 13.25 11.70
C TRP A 61 15.64 14.31 11.97
N ALA A 62 16.02 15.52 12.40
CA ALA A 62 15.08 16.61 12.63
C ALA A 62 14.31 16.97 11.36
N ARG A 63 15.00 17.10 10.23
CA ARG A 63 14.37 17.31 8.92
C ARG A 63 13.43 16.17 8.55
N PHE A 64 13.89 14.92 8.66
CA PHE A 64 13.04 13.76 8.35
C PHE A 64 11.74 13.80 9.15
N MET A 65 11.81 14.06 10.46
CA MET A 65 10.63 14.12 11.32
C MET A 65 9.66 15.23 10.88
N GLU A 66 10.18 16.41 10.51
CA GLU A 66 9.38 17.52 10.01
C GLU A 66 8.70 17.17 8.67
N GLU A 67 9.47 16.72 7.68
CA GLU A 67 8.97 16.39 6.34
C GLU A 67 7.97 15.22 6.40
N TRP A 68 8.24 14.20 7.22
CA TRP A 68 7.35 13.06 7.41
C TRP A 68 6.04 13.47 8.10
N ALA A 69 6.10 14.37 9.08
CA ALA A 69 4.91 14.90 9.72
C ALA A 69 4.10 15.79 8.75
N ALA A 70 4.77 16.56 7.87
CA ALA A 70 4.10 17.33 6.83
C ALA A 70 3.37 16.43 5.81
N LEU A 71 4.01 15.34 5.38
CA LEU A 71 3.39 14.34 4.51
C LEU A 71 2.13 13.75 5.15
N GLN A 72 2.20 13.34 6.42
CA GLN A 72 1.06 12.76 7.14
C GLN A 72 -0.11 13.74 7.31
N ARG A 73 0.16 15.05 7.43
CA ARG A 73 -0.87 16.10 7.47
C ARG A 73 -1.41 16.47 6.09
N SER A 74 -0.69 16.12 5.02
CA SER A 74 -1.13 16.38 3.65
C SER A 74 -2.25 15.40 3.23
N PRO A 75 -2.93 15.66 2.10
CA PRO A 75 -3.93 14.74 1.54
C PRO A 75 -3.37 13.41 1.02
N PHE A 76 -2.08 13.11 1.20
CA PHE A 76 -1.43 11.93 0.58
C PHE A 76 -2.06 10.59 0.99
N SER A 77 -2.60 10.49 2.21
CA SER A 77 -3.38 9.33 2.64
C SER A 77 -4.63 9.11 1.79
N LYS A 78 -5.30 10.19 1.37
CA LYS A 78 -6.46 10.12 0.47
C LYS A 78 -6.07 9.71 -0.94
N VAL A 79 -4.90 10.14 -1.42
CA VAL A 79 -4.37 9.73 -2.72
C VAL A 79 -4.12 8.23 -2.74
N TRP A 80 -3.49 7.69 -1.71
CA TRP A 80 -3.30 6.25 -1.58
C TRP A 80 -4.61 5.48 -1.41
N ALA A 81 -5.58 6.02 -0.67
CA ALA A 81 -6.90 5.41 -0.56
C ALA A 81 -7.61 5.34 -1.93
N ALA A 82 -7.56 6.42 -2.72
CA ALA A 82 -8.11 6.45 -4.07
C ALA A 82 -7.44 5.42 -4.98
N ALA A 83 -6.10 5.33 -4.95
CA ALA A 83 -5.37 4.32 -5.71
C ALA A 83 -5.77 2.88 -5.33
N GLY A 84 -6.06 2.62 -4.05
CA GLY A 84 -6.60 1.34 -3.60
C GLY A 84 -7.97 1.03 -4.19
N ILE A 85 -8.87 2.01 -4.20
CA ILE A 85 -10.20 1.87 -4.80
C ILE A 85 -10.08 1.61 -6.31
N ASP A 86 -9.26 2.39 -7.01
CA ASP A 86 -9.06 2.24 -8.45
C ASP A 86 -8.49 0.87 -8.80
N GLU A 87 -7.54 0.35 -8.00
CA GLU A 87 -6.98 -1.00 -8.16
C GLU A 87 -8.05 -2.08 -7.95
N MET A 88 -8.86 -1.98 -6.89
CA MET A 88 -9.96 -2.92 -6.62
C MET A 88 -10.96 -2.96 -7.78
N LEU A 89 -11.39 -1.79 -8.26
CA LEU A 89 -12.39 -1.69 -9.33
C LEU A 89 -11.84 -2.18 -10.67
N SER A 90 -10.57 -1.85 -10.97
CA SER A 90 -9.90 -2.31 -12.19
C SER A 90 -9.74 -3.83 -12.18
N ALA A 91 -9.29 -4.41 -11.06
CA ALA A 91 -9.15 -5.85 -10.92
C ALA A 91 -10.50 -6.58 -11.06
N LEU A 92 -11.57 -6.05 -10.46
CA LEU A 92 -12.91 -6.61 -10.64
C LEU A 92 -13.34 -6.57 -12.12
N HIS A 93 -13.17 -5.43 -12.79
CA HIS A 93 -13.55 -5.29 -14.19
C HIS A 93 -12.77 -6.26 -15.08
N GLU A 94 -11.46 -6.40 -14.87
CA GLU A 94 -10.63 -7.35 -15.60
C GLU A 94 -11.15 -8.79 -15.44
N ARG A 95 -11.45 -9.22 -14.22
CA ARG A 95 -11.99 -10.57 -13.96
C ARG A 95 -13.37 -10.79 -14.59
N LEU A 96 -14.22 -9.75 -14.63
CA LEU A 96 -15.52 -9.82 -15.29
C LEU A 96 -15.42 -9.94 -16.82
N VAL A 97 -14.36 -9.37 -17.42
CA VAL A 97 -14.17 -9.38 -18.88
C VAL A 97 -13.40 -10.61 -19.36
N VAL A 98 -12.35 -11.01 -18.63
CA VAL A 98 -11.43 -12.07 -19.02
C VAL A 98 -11.78 -13.42 -18.39
N GLY A 99 -12.56 -13.42 -17.30
CA GLY A 99 -12.82 -14.58 -16.47
C GLY A 99 -11.85 -14.67 -15.27
N PRO A 100 -12.08 -15.67 -14.37
CA PRO A 100 -11.24 -15.90 -13.19
C PRO A 100 -9.78 -16.22 -13.54
#